data_AF-A0A835H6A0-F1
#
_entry.id   AF-A0A835H6A0-F1
#
_cell.length_a   1.000
_cell.length_b   1.000
_cell.length_c   1.000
_cell.angle_alpha   90.00
_cell.angle_beta   90.00
_cell.angle_gamma   90.00
#
_symmetry.space_group_name_H-M   'P 1'
#
loop_
_entity.id
_entity.type
_entity.pdbx_description
1 polymer ?
#
loop_
_entity_poly.entity_id
_entity_poly.type
_entity_poly.pdbx_seq_one_letter_code
_entity_poly.pdbx_strand_id
1 'polypeptide(L)' 'MQKRHPSALSMFDWMMTPAKGKRVVVFLDNDGTLSPIVEDPSRAFMSDSMRSVVREVARYFPTAIISGRSRDKVQYF' A
#
# COMPACT_ATOMS: atom_id res chain seq x y z
N MET A 1 0.65 -7.11 -27.46
CA MET A 1 1.81 -7.48 -26.62
C MET A 1 1.67 -6.77 -25.29
N GLN A 2 1.58 -7.50 -24.18
CA GLN A 2 1.52 -6.92 -22.85
C GLN A 2 2.88 -6.26 -22.55
N LYS A 3 2.91 -4.93 -22.33
CA LYS A 3 4.16 -4.23 -22.02
C LYS A 3 4.66 -4.69 -20.66
N ARG A 4 5.90 -5.17 -20.60
CA ARG A 4 6.55 -5.55 -19.36
C ARG A 4 7.04 -4.27 -18.66
N HIS A 5 6.36 -3.89 -17.59
CA HIS A 5 6.76 -2.74 -16.78
C HIS A 5 7.92 -3.12 -15.85
N PRO A 6 8.81 -2.18 -15.49
CA PRO A 6 9.86 -2.44 -14.49
C PRO A 6 9.25 -2.82 -13.14
N SER A 7 9.90 -3.75 -12.45
CA SER A 7 9.45 -4.24 -11.13
C SER A 7 10.14 -3.46 -10.02
N ALA A 8 9.34 -2.74 -9.21
CA ALA A 8 9.86 -2.01 -8.05
C ALA A 8 10.52 -2.95 -7.02
N LEU A 9 9.99 -4.15 -6.83
CA LEU A 9 10.58 -5.15 -5.93
C LEU A 9 11.94 -5.63 -6.43
N SER A 10 12.07 -5.88 -7.73
CA SER A 10 13.35 -6.31 -8.32
C SER A 10 14.40 -5.19 -8.35
N MET A 11 13.95 -3.94 -8.30
CA MET A 11 14.81 -2.75 -8.33
C MET A 11 14.93 -2.06 -6.97
N PHE A 12 14.49 -2.72 -5.89
CA PHE A 12 14.28 -2.09 -4.59
C PHE A 12 15.53 -1.41 -4.04
N ASP A 13 16.68 -2.10 -4.03
CA ASP A 13 17.94 -1.55 -3.51
C ASP A 13 18.38 -0.29 -4.25
N TRP A 14 18.20 -0.28 -5.57
CA TRP A 14 18.51 0.87 -6.40
C TRP A 14 17.54 2.03 -6.12
N MET A 15 16.23 1.74 -6.08
CA MET A 15 15.19 2.74 -5.76
C MET A 15 15.36 3.36 -4.38
N MET A 16 15.88 2.61 -3.41
CA MET A 16 16.10 3.09 -2.04
C MET A 16 17.42 3.85 -1.85
N THR A 17 18.31 3.84 -2.84
CA THR A 17 19.60 4.55 -2.75
C THR A 17 19.44 6.05 -2.43
N PRO A 18 18.51 6.81 -3.06
CA PRO A 18 18.27 8.22 -2.73
C PRO A 18 17.64 8.46 -1.35
N ALA A 19 17.09 7.43 -0.72
CA ALA A 19 16.46 7.50 0.61
C ALA A 19 17.44 7.26 1.77
N LYS A 20 18.67 6.81 1.49
CA LYS A 20 19.69 6.58 2.52
C LYS A 20 19.94 7.86 3.35
N GLY A 21 19.89 7.72 4.68
CA GLY A 21 20.07 8.82 5.62
C GLY A 21 18.88 9.78 5.76
N LYS A 22 17.75 9.51 5.08
CA LYS A 22 16.54 10.34 5.15
C LYS A 22 15.45 9.67 5.98
N ARG A 23 14.56 10.48 6.55
CA ARG A 23 13.32 9.98 7.13
C ARG A 23 12.32 9.68 6.00
N VAL A 24 11.82 8.46 5.98
CA VAL A 24 10.84 7.99 5.00
C VAL A 24 9.45 8.07 5.59
N VAL A 25 8.48 8.51 4.79
CA VAL A 25 7.05 8.46 5.08
C VAL A 25 6.42 7.58 4.01
N VAL A 26 5.54 6.67 4.41
CA VAL A 26 4.90 5.72 3.50
C VAL A 26 3.45 6.14 3.27
N PHE A 27 3.09 6.36 2.01
CA PHE A 27 1.72 6.60 1.58
C PHE A 27 1.27 5.40 0.76
N LEU A 28 0.12 4.81 1.12
CA LEU A 28 -0.41 3.63 0.47
C LEU A 28 -1.78 3.95 -0.12
N ASP A 29 -1.98 3.62 -1.40
CA ASP A 29 -3.32 3.59 -1.98
C ASP A 29 -4.14 2.41 -1.42
N ASN A 30 -5.46 2.46 -1.54
CA ASN A 30 -6.36 1.40 -1.06
C ASN A 30 -6.76 0.41 -2.16
N ASP A 31 -7.72 0.78 -3.02
CA ASP A 31 -8.38 -0.16 -3.93
C ASP A 31 -7.47 -0.54 -5.10
N GLY A 32 -7.18 -1.84 -5.23
CA GLY A 32 -6.21 -2.36 -6.20
C GLY A 32 -4.76 -2.32 -5.71
N THR A 33 -4.51 -1.80 -4.50
CA THR A 33 -3.20 -1.81 -3.85
C THR A 33 -3.21 -2.67 -2.59
N LEU A 34 -4.02 -2.31 -1.59
CA LEU A 34 -4.16 -3.05 -0.32
C LEU A 34 -5.40 -3.95 -0.27
N SER A 35 -6.41 -3.64 -1.07
CA SER A 35 -7.59 -4.47 -1.29
C SER A 35 -7.66 -4.89 -2.76
N PRO A 36 -8.27 -6.04 -3.10
CA PRO A 36 -8.44 -6.44 -4.49
C PRO A 36 -9.38 -5.50 -5.25
N ILE A 37 -9.15 -5.37 -6.56
CA ILE A 37 -10.15 -4.77 -7.46
C ILE A 37 -11.31 -5.76 -7.59
N VAL A 38 -12.50 -5.34 -7.21
CA VAL A 38 -13.73 -6.16 -7.22
C VAL A 38 -14.87 -5.39 -7.88
N GLU A 39 -15.84 -6.12 -8.45
CA GLU A 39 -17.01 -5.52 -9.13
C GLU A 39 -17.91 -4.73 -8.17
N ASP A 40 -18.11 -5.25 -6.96
CA ASP A 40 -18.84 -4.56 -5.89
C ASP A 40 -17.84 -3.89 -4.93
N PRO A 41 -17.70 -2.55 -4.96
CA PRO A 41 -16.76 -1.85 -4.11
C PRO A 41 -17.01 -2.07 -2.62
N SER A 42 -18.24 -2.34 -2.20
CA SER A 42 -18.54 -2.61 -0.78
C SER A 42 -17.84 -3.86 -0.25
N ARG A 43 -17.36 -4.73 -1.14
CA ARG A 43 -16.67 -5.98 -0.84
C ARG A 43 -15.14 -5.90 -0.97
N ALA A 44 -14.58 -4.72 -1.25
CA ALA A 44 -13.14 -4.53 -1.34
C ALA A 44 -12.52 -4.41 0.06
N PHE A 45 -12.25 -5.56 0.68
CA PHE A 45 -11.66 -5.65 2.01
C PHE A 45 -10.16 -5.94 1.93
N MET A 46 -9.38 -5.32 2.81
CA MET A 46 -8.00 -5.72 3.08
C MET A 46 -8.01 -7.05 3.86
N SER A 47 -7.19 -8.02 3.46
CA SER A 47 -7.06 -9.29 4.18
C SER A 47 -6.37 -9.10 5.53
N ASP A 48 -6.59 -10.01 6.48
CA ASP A 48 -5.91 -9.96 7.79
C ASP A 48 -4.38 -10.04 7.67
N SER A 49 -3.89 -10.77 6.67
CA SER A 49 -2.47 -10.80 6.34
C SER A 49 -1.96 -9.42 5.90
N MET A 50 -2.67 -8.75 4.98
CA MET A 50 -2.29 -7.42 4.51
C MET A 50 -2.39 -6.37 5.62
N ARG A 51 -3.39 -6.48 6.50
CA ARG A 51 -3.48 -5.64 7.72
C ARG A 51 -2.26 -5.78 8.60
N SER A 52 -1.80 -7.01 8.79
CA SER A 52 -0.63 -7.30 9.62
C SER A 52 0.63 -6.67 9.01
N VAL A 53 0.79 -6.75 7.68
CA VAL A 53 1.87 -6.09 6.95
C VAL A 53 1.81 -4.57 7.08
N VAL A 54 0.64 -3.95 6.87
CA VAL A 54 0.48 -2.50 7.00
C VAL A 54 0.79 -2.04 8.43
N ARG A 55 0.34 -2.78 9.44
CA ARG A 55 0.67 -2.50 10.86
C ARG A 55 2.16 -2.61 11.13
N GLU A 56 2.84 -3.59 10.52
CA GLU A 56 4.28 -3.74 10.66
C GLU A 56 5.02 -2.54 10.06
N VAL A 57 4.67 -2.12 8.83
CA VAL A 57 5.25 -0.91 8.21
C VAL A 57 5.03 0.32 9.07
N ALA A 58 3.82 0.49 9.61
CA ALA A 58 3.46 1.63 10.46
C ALA A 58 4.21 1.68 11.80
N ARG A 59 4.80 0.57 12.26
CA ARG A 59 5.68 0.56 13.45
C ARG A 59 7.03 1.23 13.18
N TYR A 60 7.50 1.20 11.93
CA TYR A 60 8.82 1.71 11.57
C TYR A 60 8.76 3.08 10.88
N PHE A 61 7.69 3.36 10.14
CA PHE A 61 7.54 4.58 9.35
C PHE A 61 6.21 5.27 9.63
N PRO A 62 6.17 6.61 9.71
CA PRO A 62 4.91 7.34 9.58
C PRO A 62 4.21 6.87 8.30
N THR A 63 3.01 6.32 8.45
CA THR A 63 2.29 5.65 7.37
C THR A 63 0.86 6.19 7.28
N ALA A 64 0.40 6.47 6.06
CA ALA A 64 -0.97 6.89 5.80
C ALA A 64 -1.57 6.12 4.63
N ILE A 65 -2.82 5.68 4.78
CA ILE A 65 -3.62 5.15 3.67
C ILE A 65 -4.35 6.33 3.03
N ILE A 66 -4.15 6.50 1.72
CA ILE A 66 -4.84 7.48 0.89
C ILE A 66 -5.93 6.72 0.14
N SER A 67 -7.18 7.14 0.30
CA SER A 67 -8.33 6.46 -0.29
C SER A 67 -9.34 7.47 -0.82
N GLY A 68 -9.98 7.12 -1.94
CA GLY A 68 -11.19 7.81 -2.41
C GLY A 68 -12.45 7.46 -1.61
N ARG A 69 -12.36 6.52 -0.66
CA ARG A 69 -13.50 6.11 0.19
C ARG A 69 -13.64 7.03 1.40
N SER A 70 -14.85 7.05 1.97
CA SER A 70 -15.06 7.67 3.27
C SER A 70 -14.20 6.99 4.35
N ARG A 71 -13.80 7.77 5.35
CA ARG A 71 -12.97 7.29 6.46
C ARG A 71 -13.59 6.11 7.18
N ASP A 72 -14.90 6.13 7.41
CA ASP A 72 -15.60 5.03 8.09
C ASP A 72 -15.40 3.71 7.34
N LYS A 73 -15.55 3.72 6.01
CA LYS A 73 -15.33 2.51 5.22
C LYS A 73 -13.90 2.00 5.33
N VAL A 74 -12.90 2.87 5.45
CA VAL A 74 -11.49 2.47 5.58
C VAL A 74 -11.13 2.03 7.01
N GLN A 75 -11.82 2.59 8.02
CA GLN A 75 -11.52 2.37 9.44
C GLN A 75 -12.18 1.10 10.01
N TYR A 76 -13.31 0.65 9.47
CA TYR A 76 -14.04 -0.56 9.92
C TYR A 76 -13.52 -1.88 9.36
N PHE A 77 -12.23 -1.92 9.09
CA PHE A 77 -11.56 -2.98 8.37
C PHE A 77 -10.57 -3.64 9.33
#